data_AF-A0A7S0LRN4-F1
#
_entry.id   AF-A0A7S0LRN4-F1
#
_cell.length_a   1.000
_cell.length_b   1.000
_cell.length_c   1.000
_cell.angle_alpha   90.00
_cell.angle_beta   90.00
_cell.angle_gamma   90.00
#
_symmetry.space_group_name_H-M   'P 1'
#
loop_
_entity.id
_entity.type
_entity.pdbx_description
1 polymer ?
#
loop_
_entity_poly.entity_id
_entity_poly.type
_entity_poly.pdbx_seq_one_letter_code
_entity_poly.pdbx_strand_id
1 'polypeptide(L)'
;ADKGKADAAKAKAAVDAAIAEARRASVEVAVTPPPPPPPTPAPSKAAPAPSQRELARSVAAAVSAAAAKKAAAKKEKKVKVSKKIRTEHAAIEAEVEALEVAAAEAEAAWKDARAGSTRLNMSEQMVLCDQAMRARKAAEEKIERYLELEELISKADT
;
A
#
# COMPACT_ATOMS: atom_id res chain seq x y z
N ALA A 1 41.53 -52.67 0.19
CA ALA A 1 41.52 -51.51 1.12
C ALA A 1 42.60 -50.56 0.66
N ASP A 2 42.28 -49.32 0.25
CA ASP A 2 43.24 -48.19 0.35
C ASP A 2 42.73 -46.81 -0.14
N LYS A 3 41.53 -46.67 -0.71
CA LYS A 3 41.11 -45.34 -1.20
C LYS A 3 40.67 -44.35 -0.12
N GLY A 4 40.04 -44.81 0.97
CA GLY A 4 39.56 -43.93 2.04
C GLY A 4 40.64 -43.36 2.97
N LYS A 5 41.87 -43.91 2.97
CA LYS A 5 42.95 -43.45 3.85
C LYS A 5 43.77 -42.32 3.22
N ALA A 6 43.83 -42.27 1.88
CA ALA A 6 44.53 -41.22 1.14
C ALA A 6 43.81 -39.87 1.19
N ASP A 7 42.47 -39.86 1.13
CA ASP A 7 41.68 -38.63 1.17
C ASP A 7 41.65 -37.97 2.57
N ALA A 8 41.65 -38.79 3.64
CA ALA A 8 41.74 -38.29 5.02
C ALA A 8 43.10 -37.67 5.34
N ALA A 9 44.20 -38.22 4.79
CA ALA A 9 45.54 -37.66 4.96
C ALA A 9 45.68 -36.29 4.27
N LYS A 10 45.04 -36.12 3.11
CA LYS A 10 45.06 -34.86 2.34
C LYS A 10 44.24 -33.76 3.02
N ALA A 11 43.10 -34.11 3.62
CA ALA A 11 42.28 -33.18 4.40
C ALA A 11 43.01 -32.70 5.66
N LYS A 12 43.71 -33.60 6.37
CA LYS A 12 44.46 -33.23 7.58
C LYS A 12 45.65 -32.31 7.27
N ALA A 13 46.38 -32.56 6.18
CA ALA A 13 47.48 -31.70 5.75
C ALA A 13 47.02 -30.27 5.37
N ALA A 14 45.83 -30.14 4.77
CA ALA A 14 45.26 -28.83 4.43
C ALA A 14 44.85 -28.02 5.69
N VAL A 15 44.32 -28.70 6.71
CA VAL A 15 43.95 -28.05 7.97
C VAL A 15 45.19 -27.64 8.78
N ASP A 16 46.22 -28.48 8.84
CA ASP A 16 47.48 -28.15 9.53
C ASP A 16 48.23 -27.00 8.82
N ALA A 17 48.18 -26.91 7.47
CA ALA A 17 48.72 -25.78 6.72
C ALA A 17 47.96 -24.46 6.97
N ALA A 18 46.62 -24.51 7.02
CA ALA A 18 45.79 -23.35 7.34
C ALA A 18 46.03 -22.83 8.76
N ILE A 19 46.27 -23.73 9.73
CA ILE A 19 46.59 -23.37 11.12
C ILE A 19 47.99 -22.74 11.20
N ALA A 20 48.97 -23.21 10.41
CA ALA A 20 50.32 -22.64 10.37
C ALA A 20 50.35 -21.24 9.74
N GLU A 21 49.52 -20.99 8.72
CA GLU A 21 49.38 -19.67 8.08
C GLU A 21 48.67 -18.67 9.01
N ALA A 22 47.60 -19.10 9.69
CA ALA A 22 46.90 -18.28 10.68
C ALA A 22 47.79 -17.88 11.88
N ARG A 23 48.73 -18.76 12.28
CA ARG A 23 49.69 -18.46 13.35
C ARG A 23 50.81 -17.51 12.91
N ARG A 24 51.26 -17.56 11.65
CA ARG A 24 52.26 -16.61 11.12
C ARG A 24 51.67 -15.21 10.88
N ALA A 25 50.38 -15.10 10.60
CA ALA A 25 49.69 -13.82 10.44
C ALA A 25 49.42 -13.07 11.77
N SER A 26 49.67 -13.68 12.94
CA SER A 26 49.32 -13.11 14.25
C SER A 26 50.50 -12.53 15.05
N VAL A 27 51.72 -12.46 14.48
CA VAL A 27 52.95 -12.10 15.24
C VAL A 27 53.58 -10.79 14.79
N GLU A 28 52.85 -9.89 14.12
CA GLU A 28 53.39 -8.57 13.77
C GLU A 28 52.33 -7.46 13.84
N VAL A 29 51.90 -7.11 15.06
CA VAL A 29 51.34 -5.78 15.34
C VAL A 29 51.92 -5.28 16.66
N ALA A 30 52.70 -4.20 16.54
CA ALA A 30 53.42 -3.53 17.61
C ALA A 30 52.53 -3.18 18.81
N VAL A 31 53.06 -3.44 20.01
CA VAL A 31 52.51 -2.97 21.28
C VAL A 31 52.70 -1.45 21.36
N THR A 32 51.64 -0.70 21.05
CA THR A 32 51.42 0.63 21.62
C THR A 32 50.33 0.50 22.68
N PRO A 33 50.54 0.95 23.93
CA PRO A 33 49.44 0.99 24.90
C PRO A 33 48.35 1.93 24.34
N PRO A 34 47.07 1.54 24.43
CA PRO A 34 45.99 2.40 23.94
C PRO A 34 46.00 3.71 24.74
N PRO A 35 45.68 4.85 24.11
CA PRO A 35 45.45 6.08 24.86
C PRO A 35 44.39 5.83 25.93
N PRO A 36 44.47 6.49 27.10
CA PRO A 36 43.44 6.34 28.12
C PRO A 36 42.06 6.62 27.49
N PRO A 37 41.03 5.85 27.89
CA PRO A 37 39.69 6.09 27.36
C PRO A 37 39.30 7.55 27.64
N PRO A 38 38.60 8.21 26.71
CA PRO A 38 38.03 9.51 27.00
C PRO A 38 37.13 9.40 28.23
N PRO A 39 37.03 10.45 29.07
CA PRO A 39 36.12 10.42 30.20
C PRO A 39 34.71 10.10 29.68
N THR A 40 34.06 9.10 30.28
CA THR A 40 32.66 8.79 30.00
C THR A 40 31.84 10.07 30.10
N PRO A 41 31.03 10.43 29.07
CA PRO A 41 30.04 11.47 29.23
C PRO A 41 29.22 11.12 30.46
N ALA A 42 29.09 12.07 31.40
CA ALA A 42 28.16 11.90 32.50
C ALA A 42 26.79 11.48 31.92
N PRO A 43 26.06 10.55 32.56
CA PRO A 43 24.75 10.15 32.06
C PRO A 43 23.94 11.43 31.85
N SER A 44 23.51 11.66 30.59
CA SER A 44 22.56 12.73 30.31
C SER A 44 21.41 12.53 31.29
N LYS A 45 21.13 13.55 32.11
CA LYS A 45 19.99 13.51 33.02
C LYS A 45 18.80 13.01 32.22
N ALA A 46 18.23 11.87 32.64
CA ALA A 46 16.96 11.40 32.08
C ALA A 46 16.01 12.58 32.08
N ALA A 47 15.29 12.80 30.97
CA ALA A 47 14.26 13.81 30.92
C ALA A 47 13.37 13.63 32.17
N PRO A 48 13.06 14.71 32.90
CA PRO A 48 12.27 14.60 34.11
C PRO A 48 10.98 13.83 33.77
N ALA A 49 10.71 12.78 34.55
CA ALA A 49 9.44 12.07 34.44
C ALA A 49 8.33 13.11 34.59
N PRO A 50 7.29 13.09 33.72
CA PRO A 50 6.21 14.06 33.82
C PRO A 50 5.65 14.02 35.23
N SER A 51 5.56 15.20 35.84
CA SER A 51 5.00 15.34 37.18
C SER A 51 3.57 14.78 37.20
N GLN A 52 3.10 14.36 38.36
CA GLN A 52 1.72 13.90 38.54
C GLN A 52 0.70 14.93 38.01
N ARG A 53 1.04 16.22 38.10
CA ARG A 53 0.23 17.32 37.57
C ARG A 53 0.21 17.36 36.05
N GLU A 54 1.31 17.06 35.38
CA GLU A 54 1.39 16.97 33.92
C GLU A 54 0.65 15.74 33.39
N LEU A 55 0.75 14.59 34.08
CA LEU A 55 -0.07 13.42 33.79
C LEU A 55 -1.57 13.69 33.96
N ALA A 56 -1.97 14.36 35.04
CA ALA A 56 -3.37 14.74 35.24
C ALA A 56 -3.87 15.68 34.13
N ARG A 57 -3.03 16.62 33.68
CA ARG A 57 -3.35 17.52 32.56
C ARG A 57 -3.46 16.79 31.23
N SER A 58 -2.59 15.83 30.93
CA SER A 58 -2.64 15.06 29.69
C SER A 58 -3.85 14.15 29.63
N VAL A 59 -4.20 13.51 30.75
CA VAL A 59 -5.44 12.72 30.88
C VAL A 59 -6.66 13.62 30.74
N ALA A 60 -6.71 14.77 31.41
CA ALA A 60 -7.81 15.72 31.27
C ALA A 60 -7.94 16.25 29.84
N ALA A 61 -6.82 16.52 29.16
CA ALA A 61 -6.80 16.91 27.75
C ALA A 61 -7.29 15.78 26.84
N ALA A 62 -6.92 14.53 27.10
CA ALA A 62 -7.39 13.37 26.34
C ALA A 62 -8.89 13.12 26.54
N VAL A 63 -9.39 13.24 27.77
CA VAL A 63 -10.81 13.13 28.09
C VAL A 63 -11.60 14.27 27.45
N SER A 64 -11.08 15.50 27.49
CA SER A 64 -11.70 16.65 26.83
C SER A 64 -11.70 16.52 25.31
N ALA A 65 -10.61 16.03 24.71
CA ALA A 65 -10.53 15.74 23.28
C ALA A 65 -11.48 14.60 22.87
N ALA A 66 -11.62 13.56 23.69
CA ALA A 66 -12.58 12.50 23.46
C ALA A 66 -14.04 13.00 23.59
N ALA A 67 -14.32 13.84 24.57
CA ALA A 67 -15.62 14.49 24.75
C ALA A 67 -15.93 15.45 23.60
N ALA A 68 -14.95 16.21 23.13
CA ALA A 68 -15.06 17.10 21.98
C ALA A 68 -15.29 16.32 20.68
N LYS A 69 -14.59 15.19 20.47
CA LYS A 69 -14.86 14.29 19.33
C LYS A 69 -16.27 13.68 19.40
N LYS A 70 -16.73 13.26 20.58
CA LYS A 70 -18.11 12.76 20.76
C LYS A 70 -19.16 13.87 20.56
N ALA A 71 -18.86 15.09 20.99
CA ALA A 71 -19.74 16.25 20.79
C ALA A 71 -19.75 16.73 19.32
N ALA A 72 -18.63 16.62 18.61
CA ALA A 72 -18.53 16.88 17.18
C ALA A 72 -19.31 15.84 16.37
N ALA A 73 -19.16 14.55 16.69
CA ALA A 73 -19.95 13.47 16.09
C ALA A 73 -21.46 13.62 16.35
N LYS A 74 -21.86 14.16 17.51
CA LYS A 74 -23.27 14.51 17.80
C LYS A 74 -23.80 15.73 17.06
N LYS A 75 -22.91 16.61 16.54
CA LYS A 75 -23.28 17.81 15.78
C LYS A 75 -23.23 17.60 14.27
N GLU A 76 -22.72 16.45 13.80
CA GLU A 76 -22.85 16.06 12.42
C GLU A 76 -24.34 15.85 12.13
N LYS A 77 -24.88 16.69 11.25
CA LYS A 77 -26.30 16.62 10.87
C LYS A 77 -26.54 15.22 10.33
N LYS A 78 -27.49 14.48 10.93
CA LYS A 78 -27.91 13.15 10.47
C LYS A 78 -28.09 13.19 8.95
N VAL A 79 -27.22 12.49 8.22
CA VAL A 79 -27.28 12.42 6.76
C VAL A 79 -28.57 11.70 6.41
N LYS A 80 -29.49 12.42 5.76
CA LYS A 80 -30.79 11.85 5.35
C LYS A 80 -30.71 11.50 3.87
N VAL A 81 -30.62 10.21 3.58
CA VAL A 81 -30.69 9.70 2.21
C VAL A 81 -32.14 9.51 1.79
N SER A 82 -32.49 9.94 0.58
CA SER A 82 -33.83 9.79 0.03
C SER A 82 -34.03 8.44 -0.67
N LYS A 83 -35.28 8.01 -0.87
CA LYS A 83 -35.61 6.79 -1.63
C LYS A 83 -35.00 6.82 -3.04
N LYS A 84 -34.97 7.99 -3.69
CA LYS A 84 -34.41 8.17 -5.03
C LYS A 84 -32.92 7.79 -5.07
N ILE A 85 -32.14 8.21 -4.08
CA ILE A 85 -30.71 7.90 -4.00
C ILE A 85 -30.46 6.41 -3.80
N ARG A 86 -31.26 5.74 -2.97
CA ARG A 86 -31.17 4.28 -2.79
C ARG A 86 -31.56 3.52 -4.06
N THR A 87 -32.56 4.00 -4.79
CA THR A 87 -32.96 3.41 -6.08
C THR A 87 -31.88 3.63 -7.15
N GLU A 88 -31.26 4.81 -7.20
CA GLU A 88 -30.13 5.10 -8.09
C GLU A 88 -28.97 4.15 -7.79
N HIS A 89 -28.54 4.03 -6.53
CA HIS A 89 -27.48 3.10 -6.12
C HIS A 89 -27.77 1.65 -6.56
N ALA A 90 -29.01 1.19 -6.38
CA ALA A 90 -29.41 -0.17 -6.79
C ALA A 90 -29.47 -0.37 -8.31
N ALA A 91 -29.62 0.69 -9.10
CA ALA A 91 -29.69 0.62 -10.55
C ALA A 91 -28.31 0.75 -11.23
N ILE A 92 -27.34 1.40 -10.57
CA ILE A 92 -26.05 1.72 -11.19
C ILE A 92 -25.30 0.46 -11.64
N GLU A 93 -25.33 -0.65 -10.91
CA GLU A 93 -24.64 -1.89 -11.34
C GLU A 93 -25.16 -2.38 -12.70
N ALA A 94 -26.48 -2.39 -12.89
CA ALA A 94 -27.09 -2.77 -14.17
C ALA A 94 -26.83 -1.74 -15.28
N GLU A 95 -26.78 -0.45 -14.95
CA GLU A 95 -26.45 0.60 -15.91
C GLU A 95 -24.98 0.54 -16.36
N VAL A 96 -24.05 0.19 -15.46
CA VAL A 96 -22.63 -0.03 -15.78
C VAL A 96 -22.48 -1.23 -16.69
N GLU A 97 -23.11 -2.36 -16.37
CA GLU A 97 -23.09 -3.55 -17.22
C GLU A 97 -23.59 -3.23 -18.64
N ALA A 98 -24.70 -2.50 -18.77
CA ALA A 98 -25.23 -2.08 -20.07
C ALA A 98 -24.26 -1.18 -20.85
N LEU A 99 -23.54 -0.28 -20.17
CA LEU A 99 -22.55 0.59 -20.80
C LEU A 99 -21.28 -0.16 -21.20
N GLU A 100 -20.84 -1.15 -20.41
CA GLU A 100 -19.72 -2.04 -20.76
C GLU A 100 -20.05 -2.91 -21.97
N VAL A 101 -21.27 -3.45 -22.05
CA VAL A 101 -21.77 -4.16 -23.23
C VAL A 101 -21.81 -3.23 -24.44
N ALA A 102 -22.37 -2.03 -24.31
CA ALA A 102 -22.40 -1.07 -25.42
C ALA A 102 -20.99 -0.67 -25.90
N ALA A 103 -20.02 -0.53 -24.98
CA ALA A 103 -18.64 -0.27 -25.34
C ALA A 103 -18.01 -1.46 -26.10
N ALA A 104 -18.26 -2.69 -25.64
CA ALA A 104 -17.76 -3.91 -26.28
C ALA A 104 -18.37 -4.11 -27.68
N GLU A 105 -19.68 -3.86 -27.84
CA GLU A 105 -20.37 -3.93 -29.13
C GLU A 105 -19.83 -2.88 -30.12
N ALA A 106 -19.66 -1.63 -29.68
CA ALA A 106 -19.10 -0.57 -30.52
C ALA A 106 -17.64 -0.86 -30.92
N GLU A 107 -16.84 -1.41 -30.00
CA GLU A 107 -15.46 -1.80 -30.30
C GLU A 107 -15.39 -3.01 -31.25
N ALA A 108 -16.26 -4.01 -31.08
CA ALA A 108 -16.37 -5.14 -31.97
C ALA A 108 -16.77 -4.69 -33.38
N ALA A 109 -17.80 -3.85 -33.50
CA ALA A 109 -18.24 -3.28 -34.77
C ALA A 109 -17.12 -2.47 -35.45
N TRP A 110 -16.34 -1.70 -34.69
CA TRP A 110 -15.20 -0.97 -35.23
C TRP A 110 -14.08 -1.90 -35.72
N LYS A 111 -13.76 -2.95 -34.97
CA LYS A 111 -12.77 -3.96 -35.37
C LYS A 111 -13.20 -4.70 -36.62
N ASP A 112 -14.46 -5.10 -36.72
CA ASP A 112 -15.02 -5.78 -37.89
C ASP A 112 -15.00 -4.88 -39.13
N ALA A 113 -15.33 -3.59 -38.96
CA ALA A 113 -15.23 -2.63 -40.04
C ALA A 113 -13.79 -2.42 -40.52
N ARG A 114 -12.83 -2.37 -39.59
CA ARG A 114 -11.41 -2.24 -39.89
C ARG A 114 -10.81 -3.49 -40.52
N ALA A 115 -11.31 -4.66 -40.17
CA ALA A 115 -10.94 -5.94 -40.79
C ALA A 115 -11.52 -6.11 -42.21
N GLY A 116 -12.38 -5.18 -42.65
CA GLY A 116 -13.07 -5.26 -43.93
C GLY A 116 -14.28 -6.20 -43.95
N SER A 117 -14.66 -6.75 -42.79
CA SER A 117 -15.85 -7.59 -42.62
C SER A 117 -17.14 -6.77 -42.77
N THR A 118 -17.11 -5.50 -42.41
CA THR A 118 -18.20 -4.54 -42.62
C THR A 118 -17.69 -3.35 -43.42
N ARG A 119 -18.37 -2.96 -44.50
CA ARG A 119 -18.00 -1.77 -45.27
C ARG A 119 -18.57 -0.51 -44.63
N LEU A 120 -17.82 0.07 -43.69
CA LEU A 120 -18.09 1.41 -43.15
C LEU A 120 -17.10 2.42 -43.72
N ASN A 121 -17.59 3.63 -43.99
CA ASN A 121 -16.72 4.74 -44.34
C ASN A 121 -15.93 5.24 -43.12
N MET A 122 -14.88 6.03 -43.35
CA MET A 122 -14.01 6.51 -42.26
C MET A 122 -14.77 7.31 -41.19
N SER A 123 -15.79 8.08 -41.58
CA SER A 123 -16.61 8.85 -40.63
C SER A 123 -17.41 7.92 -39.72
N GLU A 124 -18.00 6.87 -40.27
CA GLU A 124 -18.75 5.87 -39.50
C GLU A 124 -17.82 5.08 -38.56
N GLN A 125 -16.60 4.75 -39.00
CA GLN A 125 -15.61 4.10 -38.14
C GLN A 125 -15.20 5.00 -36.97
N MET A 126 -15.01 6.30 -37.20
CA MET A 126 -14.73 7.26 -36.11
C MET A 126 -15.90 7.37 -35.14
N VAL A 127 -17.15 7.33 -35.62
CA VAL A 127 -18.33 7.35 -34.75
C VAL A 127 -18.37 6.13 -33.83
N LEU A 128 -18.06 4.93 -34.33
CA LEU A 128 -18.01 3.72 -33.48
C LEU A 128 -16.89 3.80 -32.43
N CYS A 129 -15.73 4.33 -32.80
CA CYS A 129 -14.64 4.60 -31.86
C CYS A 129 -15.07 5.58 -30.76
N ASP A 130 -15.70 6.70 -31.16
CA ASP A 130 -16.22 7.70 -30.21
C ASP A 130 -17.31 7.12 -29.31
N GLN A 131 -18.18 6.27 -29.85
CA GLN A 131 -19.23 5.58 -29.08
C GLN A 131 -18.62 4.65 -28.02
N ALA A 132 -17.63 3.84 -28.38
CA ALA A 132 -16.93 2.97 -27.44
C ALA A 132 -16.25 3.77 -26.31
N MET A 133 -15.57 4.86 -26.67
CA MET A 133 -14.91 5.73 -25.68
C MET A 133 -15.91 6.44 -24.76
N ARG A 134 -17.03 6.93 -25.31
CA ARG A 134 -18.10 7.56 -24.51
C ARG A 134 -18.78 6.57 -23.57
N ALA A 135 -19.05 5.35 -24.03
CA ALA A 135 -19.66 4.31 -23.21
C ALA A 135 -18.76 3.91 -22.03
N ARG A 136 -17.45 3.75 -22.26
CA ARG A 136 -16.47 3.51 -21.18
C ARG A 136 -16.42 4.66 -20.18
N LYS A 137 -16.31 5.90 -20.66
CA LYS A 137 -16.29 7.09 -19.78
C LYS A 137 -17.57 7.20 -18.96
N ALA A 138 -18.72 6.93 -19.57
CA ALA A 138 -20.00 6.92 -18.87
C ALA A 138 -20.08 5.81 -17.81
N ALA A 139 -19.50 4.63 -18.07
CA ALA A 139 -19.40 3.56 -17.08
C ALA A 139 -18.51 3.97 -15.90
N GLU A 140 -17.36 4.58 -16.17
CA GLU A 140 -16.45 5.12 -15.13
C GLU A 140 -17.16 6.17 -14.26
N GLU A 141 -17.85 7.14 -14.87
CA GLU A 141 -18.63 8.16 -14.16
C GLU A 141 -19.73 7.53 -13.27
N LYS A 142 -20.36 6.45 -13.74
CA LYS A 142 -21.37 5.70 -12.97
C LYS A 142 -20.76 4.96 -11.79
N ILE A 143 -19.57 4.39 -11.95
CA ILE A 143 -18.84 3.74 -10.85
C ILE A 143 -18.43 4.78 -9.79
N GLU A 144 -17.92 5.94 -10.20
CA GLU A 144 -17.63 7.04 -9.26
C GLU A 144 -18.88 7.44 -8.48
N ARG A 145 -20.01 7.60 -9.19
CA ARG A 145 -21.30 7.89 -8.57
C ARG A 145 -21.74 6.79 -7.60
N TYR A 146 -21.55 5.52 -7.93
CA TYR A 146 -21.87 4.40 -7.05
C TYR A 146 -21.15 4.53 -5.71
N LEU A 147 -19.84 4.78 -5.74
CA LEU A 147 -19.00 4.92 -4.55
C LEU A 147 -19.42 6.12 -3.69
N GLU A 148 -19.77 7.26 -4.30
CA GLU A 148 -20.32 8.41 -3.57
C GLU A 148 -21.64 8.06 -2.86
N LEU A 149 -22.52 7.33 -3.54
CA LEU A 149 -23.81 6.94 -2.98
C LEU A 149 -23.65 5.91 -1.87
N GLU A 150 -22.72 4.95 -2.01
CA GLU A 150 -22.38 3.98 -0.98
C GLU A 150 -21.88 4.69 0.28
N GLU A 151 -21.01 5.69 0.15
CA GLU A 151 -20.53 6.50 1.28
C GLU A 151 -21.69 7.26 1.96
N LEU A 152 -22.59 7.87 1.19
CA LEU A 152 -23.75 8.60 1.72
C LEU A 152 -24.74 7.68 2.44
N ILE A 153 -25.00 6.49 1.88
CA ILE A 153 -25.89 5.48 2.47
C ILE A 153 -25.29 4.95 3.77
N SER A 154 -24.00 4.60 3.76
CA SER A 154 -23.27 4.13 4.94
C SER A 154 -23.33 5.16 6.08
N LYS A 155 -23.05 6.44 5.80
CA LYS A 155 -23.15 7.52 6.79
C LYS A 155 -24.57 7.77 7.33
N ALA A 156 -25.60 7.42 6.56
CA ALA A 156 -26.99 7.61 6.95
C ALA A 156 -27.52 6.46 7.83
N ASP A 157 -26.95 5.27 7.66
CA ASP A 157 -27.36 4.06 8.35
C ASP A 157 -26.54 3.79 9.64
N THR A 158 -25.45 4.54 9.88
CA THR A 158 -24.73 4.65 11.17
C THR A 158 -25.40 5.57 12.19
#